data_AF-A0A3D3HAN6-F1
#
_entry.id   AF-A0A3D3HAN6-F1
#
_cell.length_a   1.000
_cell.length_b   1.000
_cell.length_c   1.000
_cell.angle_alpha   90.00
_cell.angle_beta   90.00
_cell.angle_gamma   90.00
#
_symmetry.space_group_name_H-M   'P 1'
#
loop_
_entity.id
_entity.type
_entity.pdbx_description
1 polymer ?
#
loop_
_entity_poly.entity_id
_entity_poly.type
_entity_poly.pdbx_seq_one_letter_code
_entity_poly.pdbx_strand_id
1 'polypeptide(L)'
;MRVKHNISLIYGLFLVVGDFLALLAAFGFAYVLRVSISHRPLSATVYASDYLQIFLALLPFWILIFALLGLYTSSIYEKRFNEAGRLLIGSFISLLFVIGYQYAVDKPIFPARLVPVYAFVLSFIFLVGFRSLARYIRAKLFKYHIGITNLLIVGNTKIARELVDLLSDSQTSGYRIVGVVGDSAHVREHFPQIPVFADFAEAVKKLRASDIHSIVQTEFFAAAEHNNKILEFAQTKHIAYRFIPGNSELFVGNIGVELFRSQIPVIAVHHTALIGWGRIVKRLTDIIFGIILLAVTLPFMVIIAVLIKIFDFSGPVLYKDRRLTRFGHTATIYKFRTIKQAYSGSPEEGFRKLGRPELISEYRRRGDWLPDDPRFSRIGRFLWHSSLDELPQLINVVKGDMSLVGPRALHPDELDKYDKRDLILAVKSGITGLAQVSGRRQISFAERRKLDLYYVQNWSIWLDLTILIKTIRVVFRKIGTS
;
A
#
# COMPACT_ATOMS: atom_id res chain seq x y z
N MET A 1 -34.06 19.92 11.09
CA MET A 1 -33.64 18.97 10.04
C MET A 1 -32.39 19.43 9.23
N ARG A 2 -31.59 20.41 9.68
CA ARG A 2 -30.59 21.12 8.82
C ARG A 2 -29.09 20.98 9.16
N VAL A 3 -28.69 20.24 10.20
CA VAL A 3 -27.30 20.36 10.74
C VAL A 3 -26.39 19.14 10.46
N LYS A 4 -26.95 17.96 10.13
CA LYS A 4 -26.21 16.69 10.32
C LYS A 4 -25.36 16.23 9.12
N HIS A 5 -25.70 16.62 7.90
CA HIS A 5 -24.80 16.46 6.73
C HIS A 5 -23.64 17.47 6.73
N ASN A 6 -23.62 18.43 7.67
CA ASN A 6 -22.64 19.50 7.67
C ASN A 6 -21.31 19.11 8.30
N ILE A 7 -21.18 18.07 9.13
CA ILE A 7 -19.89 17.85 9.83
C ILE A 7 -18.78 17.40 8.88
N SER A 8 -19.09 16.53 7.92
CA SER A 8 -18.13 16.17 6.86
C SER A 8 -17.80 17.35 5.95
N LEU A 9 -18.79 18.21 5.66
CA LEU A 9 -18.63 19.44 4.90
C LEU A 9 -17.84 20.51 5.67
N ILE A 10 -18.09 20.67 6.96
CA ILE A 10 -17.39 21.58 7.89
C ILE A 10 -15.95 21.12 8.02
N TYR A 11 -15.72 19.82 8.18
CA TYR A 11 -14.37 19.27 8.20
C TYR A 11 -13.68 19.46 6.84
N GLY A 12 -14.39 19.23 5.73
CA GLY A 12 -13.88 19.53 4.38
C GLY A 12 -13.51 21.00 4.20
N LEU A 13 -14.36 21.93 4.66
CA LEU A 13 -14.10 23.37 4.64
C LEU A 13 -12.92 23.74 5.53
N PHE A 14 -12.83 23.17 6.74
CA PHE A 14 -11.69 23.33 7.62
C PHE A 14 -10.39 22.87 6.97
N LEU A 15 -10.41 21.77 6.21
CA LEU A 15 -9.27 21.32 5.43
C LEU A 15 -8.92 22.29 4.30
N VAL A 16 -9.89 22.82 3.57
CA VAL A 16 -9.65 23.82 2.52
C VAL A 16 -9.00 25.08 3.09
N VAL A 17 -9.55 25.62 4.18
CA VAL A 17 -9.03 26.82 4.84
C VAL A 17 -7.63 26.56 5.43
N GLY A 18 -7.42 25.41 6.05
CA GLY A 18 -6.12 25.07 6.62
C GLY A 18 -5.06 24.77 5.57
N ASP A 19 -5.41 24.15 4.44
CA ASP A 19 -4.50 24.01 3.30
C ASP A 19 -4.12 25.38 2.71
N PHE A 20 -5.08 26.29 2.59
CA PHE A 20 -4.84 27.66 2.15
C PHE A 20 -3.84 28.38 3.07
N LEU A 21 -4.04 28.29 4.40
CA LEU A 21 -3.14 28.89 5.39
C LEU A 21 -1.76 28.22 5.40
N ALA A 22 -1.70 26.89 5.25
CA ALA A 22 -0.45 26.14 5.19
C ALA A 22 0.38 26.53 3.96
N LEU A 23 -0.26 26.68 2.81
CA LEU A 23 0.38 27.15 1.58
C LEU A 23 0.85 28.60 1.71
N LEU A 24 0.04 29.49 2.28
CA LEU A 24 0.42 30.88 2.54
C LEU A 24 1.65 30.96 3.45
N ALA A 25 1.67 30.17 4.53
CA ALA A 25 2.82 30.07 5.44
C ALA A 25 4.05 29.51 4.73
N ALA A 26 3.91 28.48 3.88
CA ALA A 26 5.03 27.86 3.18
C ALA A 26 5.71 28.82 2.21
N PHE A 27 4.92 29.58 1.44
CA PHE A 27 5.45 30.57 0.50
C PHE A 27 6.04 31.79 1.22
N GLY A 28 5.39 32.26 2.27
CA GLY A 28 5.94 33.32 3.13
C GLY A 28 7.29 32.91 3.74
N PHE A 29 7.39 31.69 4.28
CA PHE A 29 8.62 31.18 4.87
C PHE A 29 9.72 30.94 3.81
N ALA A 30 9.35 30.47 2.62
CA ALA A 30 10.29 30.32 1.49
C ALA A 30 10.88 31.67 1.06
N TYR A 31 10.08 32.74 1.03
CA TYR A 31 10.54 34.09 0.75
C TYR A 31 11.50 34.60 1.83
N VAL A 32 11.12 34.52 3.10
CA VAL A 32 11.94 34.94 4.24
C VAL A 32 13.28 34.20 4.28
N LEU A 33 13.25 32.87 4.09
CA LEU A 33 14.45 32.03 4.08
C LEU A 33 15.40 32.45 2.95
N ARG A 34 14.87 32.85 1.78
CA ARG A 34 15.72 33.29 0.67
C ARG A 34 16.26 34.71 0.85
N VAL A 35 15.43 35.64 1.31
CA VAL A 35 15.77 37.06 1.41
C VAL A 35 16.62 37.37 2.64
N SER A 36 16.37 36.70 3.77
CA SER A 36 17.04 37.01 5.05
C SER A 36 18.26 36.15 5.34
N ILE A 37 18.29 34.89 4.87
CA ILE A 37 19.32 33.90 5.29
C ILE A 37 20.37 33.68 4.19
N SER A 38 20.01 33.80 2.91
CA SER A 38 20.93 33.47 1.82
C SER A 38 21.63 34.70 1.26
N HIS A 39 22.96 34.74 1.39
CA HIS A 39 23.84 35.83 0.95
C HIS A 39 24.08 35.85 -0.58
N ARG A 40 23.36 35.01 -1.34
CA ARG A 40 23.50 34.94 -2.81
C ARG A 40 22.70 36.06 -3.47
N PRO A 41 23.22 36.68 -4.55
CA PRO A 41 22.50 37.73 -5.27
C PRO A 41 21.13 37.23 -5.76
N LEU A 42 20.12 38.09 -5.65
CA LEU A 42 18.77 37.82 -6.14
C LEU A 42 18.76 37.89 -7.67
N SER A 43 18.04 36.98 -8.32
CA SER A 43 17.95 36.96 -9.79
C SER A 43 17.00 38.05 -10.32
N ALA A 44 16.05 38.48 -9.47
CA ALA A 44 15.18 39.62 -9.71
C ALA A 44 14.76 40.22 -8.35
N THR A 45 14.62 41.54 -8.29
CA THR A 45 14.09 42.26 -7.12
C THR A 45 12.57 42.17 -7.14
N VAL A 46 12.02 41.15 -6.48
CA VAL A 46 10.57 41.00 -6.28
C VAL A 46 10.23 41.47 -4.87
N TYR A 47 9.44 42.54 -4.76
CA TYR A 47 8.96 43.03 -3.48
C TYR A 47 8.02 42.02 -2.81
N ALA A 48 8.03 42.00 -1.48
CA ALA A 48 7.21 41.06 -0.70
C ALA A 48 5.71 41.22 -1.00
N SER A 49 5.24 42.46 -1.23
CA SER A 49 3.85 42.75 -1.61
C SER A 49 3.45 42.07 -2.91
N ASP A 50 4.29 42.19 -3.95
CA ASP A 50 4.01 41.68 -5.28
C ASP A 50 4.03 40.14 -5.28
N TYR A 51 5.00 39.55 -4.57
CA TYR A 51 5.08 38.11 -4.36
C TYR A 51 3.84 37.55 -3.67
N LEU A 52 3.39 38.19 -2.58
CA LEU A 52 2.21 37.75 -1.83
C LEU A 52 0.92 37.93 -2.65
N GLN A 53 0.78 39.03 -3.39
CA GLN A 53 -0.40 39.27 -4.24
C GLN A 53 -0.51 38.25 -5.37
N ILE A 54 0.60 37.98 -6.08
CA ILE A 54 0.64 36.96 -7.13
C ILE A 54 0.30 35.59 -6.52
N PHE A 55 0.87 35.26 -5.36
CA PHE A 55 0.59 33.99 -4.71
C PHE A 55 -0.88 33.85 -4.26
N LEU A 56 -1.45 34.90 -3.67
CA LEU A 56 -2.87 34.97 -3.31
C LEU A 56 -3.78 34.81 -4.53
N ALA A 57 -3.40 35.35 -5.69
CA ALA A 57 -4.15 35.18 -6.93
C ALA A 57 -4.08 33.74 -7.47
N LEU A 58 -2.96 33.04 -7.28
CA LEU A 58 -2.75 31.66 -7.76
C LEU A 58 -3.24 30.58 -6.78
N LEU A 59 -3.40 30.92 -5.49
CA LEU A 59 -3.86 30.01 -4.44
C LEU A 59 -5.21 29.32 -4.73
N PRO A 60 -6.25 30.02 -5.20
CA PRO A 60 -7.53 29.39 -5.55
C PRO A 60 -7.38 28.28 -6.59
N PHE A 61 -6.50 28.45 -7.57
CA PHE A 61 -6.21 27.43 -8.57
C PHE A 61 -5.54 26.20 -7.96
N TRP A 62 -4.64 26.41 -7.00
CA TRP A 62 -4.00 25.32 -6.26
C TRP A 62 -5.03 24.51 -5.45
N ILE A 63 -5.93 25.18 -4.75
CA ILE A 63 -7.03 24.54 -4.02
C ILE A 63 -7.97 23.80 -4.98
N LEU A 64 -8.22 24.35 -6.17
CA LEU A 64 -8.99 23.67 -7.22
C LEU A 64 -8.31 22.37 -7.65
N ILE A 65 -6.99 22.36 -7.86
CA ILE A 65 -6.23 21.13 -8.17
C ILE A 65 -6.40 20.10 -7.03
N PHE A 66 -6.31 20.53 -5.77
CA PHE A 66 -6.53 19.64 -4.63
C PHE A 66 -7.94 19.06 -4.60
N ALA A 67 -8.94 19.88 -4.94
CA ALA A 67 -10.33 19.44 -5.05
C ALA A 67 -10.53 18.42 -6.18
N LEU A 68 -9.95 18.65 -7.35
CA LEU A 68 -9.99 17.72 -8.49
C LEU A 68 -9.27 16.40 -8.20
N LEU A 69 -8.20 16.43 -7.41
CA LEU A 69 -7.54 15.22 -6.90
C LEU A 69 -8.33 14.53 -5.78
N GLY A 70 -9.48 15.08 -5.37
CA GLY A 70 -10.38 14.51 -4.36
C GLY A 70 -9.88 14.63 -2.93
N LEU A 71 -8.90 15.49 -2.63
CA LEU A 71 -8.29 15.63 -1.28
C LEU A 71 -9.27 16.11 -0.19
N TYR A 72 -10.48 16.52 -0.58
CA TYR A 72 -11.57 16.94 0.30
C TYR A 72 -12.72 15.91 0.37
N THR A 73 -12.50 14.69 -0.12
CA THR A 73 -13.49 13.60 -0.04
C THR A 73 -13.28 12.75 1.22
N SER A 74 -14.38 12.37 1.88
CA SER A 74 -14.36 11.63 3.15
C SER A 74 -13.67 10.27 3.11
N SER A 75 -13.66 9.61 1.94
CA SER A 75 -13.02 8.31 1.72
C SER A 75 -11.49 8.34 1.85
N ILE A 76 -10.88 9.53 1.84
CA ILE A 76 -9.42 9.71 1.87
C ILE A 76 -8.90 10.01 3.28
N TYR A 77 -9.75 10.55 4.17
CA TYR A 77 -9.34 11.03 5.50
C TYR A 77 -8.64 9.96 6.36
N GLU A 78 -8.96 8.70 6.11
CA GLU A 78 -8.42 7.56 6.87
C GLU A 78 -7.14 6.97 6.26
N LYS A 79 -6.88 7.22 4.96
CA LYS A 79 -5.76 6.63 4.22
C LYS A 79 -4.56 7.58 4.15
N ARG A 80 -3.80 7.67 5.24
CA ARG A 80 -2.66 8.60 5.42
C ARG A 80 -1.71 8.68 4.23
N PHE A 81 -1.30 7.54 3.69
CA PHE A 81 -0.33 7.46 2.60
C PHE A 81 -0.91 7.88 1.25
N ASN A 82 -2.18 7.54 0.98
CA ASN A 82 -2.85 7.96 -0.25
C ASN A 82 -3.08 9.48 -0.25
N GLU A 83 -3.43 10.05 0.90
CA GLU A 83 -3.55 11.50 1.09
C GLU A 83 -2.22 12.20 0.84
N ALA A 84 -1.13 11.74 1.48
CA ALA A 84 0.21 12.30 1.28
C ALA A 84 0.68 12.23 -0.18
N GLY A 85 0.42 11.10 -0.87
CA GLY A 85 0.74 10.95 -2.28
C GLY A 85 -0.02 11.96 -3.17
N ARG A 86 -1.32 12.16 -2.92
CA ARG A 86 -2.12 13.14 -3.66
C ARG A 86 -1.71 14.59 -3.36
N LEU A 87 -1.34 14.90 -2.12
CA LEU A 87 -0.77 16.21 -1.75
C LEU A 87 0.53 16.48 -2.49
N LEU A 88 1.42 15.48 -2.58
CA LEU A 88 2.68 15.60 -3.32
C LEU A 88 2.43 15.87 -4.81
N ILE A 89 1.57 15.07 -5.44
CA ILE A 89 1.22 15.21 -6.86
C ILE A 89 0.56 16.57 -7.11
N GLY A 90 -0.44 16.95 -6.30
CA GLY A 90 -1.12 18.23 -6.44
C GLY A 90 -0.19 19.42 -6.24
N SER A 91 0.73 19.34 -5.27
CA SER A 91 1.73 20.38 -5.03
C SER A 91 2.69 20.49 -6.22
N PHE A 92 3.05 19.36 -6.83
CA PHE A 92 3.93 19.34 -7.99
C PHE A 92 3.26 19.91 -9.24
N ILE A 93 2.03 19.50 -9.55
CA ILE A 93 1.23 20.05 -10.67
C ILE A 93 1.06 21.57 -10.52
N SER A 94 0.74 22.01 -9.31
CA SER A 94 0.55 23.44 -9.05
C SER A 94 1.84 24.22 -9.16
N LEU A 95 2.97 23.66 -8.69
CA LEU A 95 4.29 24.28 -8.90
C LEU A 95 4.62 24.42 -10.38
N LEU A 96 4.39 23.37 -11.18
CA LEU A 96 4.59 23.41 -12.63
C LEU A 96 3.70 24.47 -13.28
N PHE A 97 2.47 24.63 -12.82
CA PHE A 97 1.59 25.68 -13.29
C PHE A 97 2.14 27.08 -12.98
N VAL A 98 2.63 27.33 -11.75
CA VAL A 98 3.23 28.62 -11.39
C VAL A 98 4.48 28.90 -12.24
N ILE A 99 5.33 27.90 -12.46
CA ILE A 99 6.52 28.03 -13.34
C ILE A 99 6.10 28.30 -14.79
N GLY A 100 5.08 27.60 -15.30
CA GLY A 100 4.53 27.82 -16.64
C GLY A 100 3.91 29.20 -16.80
N TYR A 101 3.17 29.67 -15.79
CA TYR A 101 2.59 31.01 -15.76
C TYR A 101 3.68 32.10 -15.72
N GLN A 102 4.74 31.90 -14.93
CA GLN A 102 5.91 32.79 -14.94
C GLN A 102 6.50 32.91 -16.35
N TYR A 103 6.66 31.79 -17.05
CA TYR A 103 7.20 31.77 -18.40
C TYR A 103 6.27 32.46 -19.42
N ALA A 104 4.95 32.26 -19.30
CA ALA A 104 3.97 32.85 -20.22
C ALA A 104 3.84 34.37 -20.07
N VAL A 105 3.96 34.90 -18.85
CA VAL A 105 3.79 36.34 -18.56
C VAL A 105 5.12 37.11 -18.67
N ASP A 106 6.24 36.40 -18.81
CA ASP A 106 7.60 36.95 -18.86
C ASP A 106 7.91 37.93 -17.72
N LYS A 107 7.31 37.69 -16.55
CA LYS A 107 7.55 38.45 -15.32
C LYS A 107 8.12 37.52 -14.26
N PRO A 108 9.25 37.86 -13.62
CA PRO A 108 9.84 37.02 -12.59
C PRO A 108 8.95 36.98 -11.34
N ILE A 109 8.31 35.84 -11.09
CA ILE A 109 7.49 35.61 -9.89
C ILE A 109 8.40 35.20 -8.71
N PHE A 110 9.41 34.38 -9.00
CA PHE A 110 10.35 33.92 -7.98
C PHE A 110 11.61 34.78 -7.94
N PRO A 111 12.05 35.26 -6.75
CA PRO A 111 13.24 36.10 -6.65
C PRO A 111 14.55 35.33 -6.90
N ALA A 112 14.52 33.99 -6.85
CA ALA A 112 15.63 33.13 -7.28
C ALA A 112 15.14 31.76 -7.79
N ARG A 113 15.95 31.11 -8.63
CA ARG A 113 15.65 29.81 -9.26
C ARG A 113 15.42 28.65 -8.27
N LEU A 114 15.92 28.77 -7.03
CA LEU A 114 15.74 27.75 -5.99
C LEU A 114 14.50 27.97 -5.11
N VAL A 115 13.87 29.16 -5.14
CA VAL A 115 12.66 29.44 -4.36
C VAL A 115 11.51 28.50 -4.69
N PRO A 116 11.25 28.12 -5.97
CA PRO A 116 10.24 27.11 -6.30
C PRO A 116 10.48 25.77 -5.58
N VAL A 117 11.75 25.35 -5.48
CA VAL A 117 12.12 24.09 -4.83
C VAL A 117 11.88 24.16 -3.32
N TYR A 118 12.30 25.26 -2.67
CA TYR A 118 12.03 25.47 -1.25
C TYR A 118 10.55 25.57 -0.96
N ALA A 119 9.81 26.34 -1.77
CA ALA A 119 8.37 26.50 -1.64
C ALA A 119 7.65 25.15 -1.80
N PHE A 120 8.07 24.31 -2.75
CA PHE A 120 7.53 22.97 -2.92
C PHE A 120 7.76 22.08 -1.70
N VAL A 121 9.01 22.00 -1.21
CA VAL A 121 9.36 21.18 -0.05
C VAL A 121 8.63 21.65 1.21
N LEU A 122 8.63 22.97 1.47
CA LEU A 122 7.93 23.56 2.61
C LEU A 122 6.42 23.38 2.52
N SER A 123 5.83 23.55 1.34
CA SER A 123 4.40 23.32 1.11
C SER A 123 4.03 21.88 1.45
N PHE A 124 4.80 20.91 0.95
CA PHE A 124 4.55 19.51 1.25
C PHE A 124 4.64 19.22 2.77
N ILE A 125 5.66 19.75 3.45
CA ILE A 125 5.84 19.57 4.90
C ILE A 125 4.68 20.20 5.68
N PHE A 126 4.32 21.45 5.38
CA PHE A 126 3.24 22.16 6.08
C PHE A 126 1.88 21.53 5.81
N LEU A 127 1.59 21.09 4.59
CA LEU A 127 0.36 20.38 4.27
C LEU A 127 0.27 19.05 5.02
N VAL A 128 1.32 18.22 5.00
CA VAL A 128 1.34 16.94 5.73
C VAL A 128 1.24 17.17 7.24
N GLY A 129 1.92 18.21 7.76
CA GLY A 129 1.85 18.61 9.16
C GLY A 129 0.44 19.04 9.56
N PHE A 130 -0.18 19.93 8.77
CA PHE A 130 -1.56 20.38 8.97
C PHE A 130 -2.54 19.21 8.91
N ARG A 131 -2.49 18.34 7.89
CA ARG A 131 -3.39 17.16 7.79
C ARG A 131 -3.23 16.22 8.99
N SER A 132 -2.01 16.04 9.49
CA SER A 132 -1.74 15.24 10.69
C SER A 132 -2.36 15.87 11.94
N LEU A 133 -2.23 17.19 12.09
CA LEU A 133 -2.84 17.95 13.17
C LEU A 133 -4.38 17.92 13.10
N ALA A 134 -4.95 18.17 11.92
CA ALA A 134 -6.39 18.12 11.67
C ALA A 134 -6.99 16.75 12.05
N ARG A 135 -6.31 15.65 11.68
CA ARG A 135 -6.70 14.29 12.05
C ARG A 135 -6.60 14.06 13.57
N TYR A 136 -5.53 14.55 14.21
CA TYR A 136 -5.38 14.45 15.66
C TYR A 136 -6.49 15.19 16.41
N ILE A 137 -6.80 16.42 16.00
CA ILE A 137 -7.88 17.23 16.57
C ILE A 137 -9.22 16.50 16.37
N ARG A 138 -9.50 15.99 15.16
CA ARG A 138 -10.71 15.21 14.89
C ARG A 138 -10.84 13.99 15.81
N ALA A 139 -9.76 13.24 16.00
CA ALA A 139 -9.75 12.09 16.91
C ALA A 139 -10.00 12.49 18.37
N LYS A 140 -9.51 13.66 18.80
CA LYS A 140 -9.81 14.21 20.13
C LYS A 140 -11.26 14.68 20.25
N LEU A 141 -11.83 15.26 19.20
CA LEU A 141 -13.23 15.72 19.17
C LEU A 141 -14.24 14.58 19.31
N PHE A 142 -13.89 13.36 18.89
CA PHE A 142 -14.73 12.18 19.12
C PHE A 142 -14.97 11.91 20.62
N LYS A 143 -14.00 12.23 21.49
CA LYS A 143 -14.20 12.12 22.96
C LYS A 143 -15.29 13.06 23.48
N TYR A 144 -15.53 14.17 22.79
CA TYR A 144 -16.57 15.15 23.12
C TYR A 144 -17.87 14.91 22.34
N HIS A 145 -18.04 13.74 21.72
CA HIS A 145 -19.21 13.39 20.90
C HIS A 145 -19.42 14.25 19.65
N ILE A 146 -18.40 14.99 19.22
CA ILE A 146 -18.45 15.84 18.03
C ILE A 146 -17.94 15.04 16.82
N GLY A 147 -18.78 14.93 15.78
CA GLY A 147 -18.42 14.23 14.53
C GLY A 147 -18.58 12.71 14.56
N ILE A 148 -19.38 12.18 15.50
CA ILE A 148 -19.74 10.76 15.57
C ILE A 148 -20.85 10.43 14.57
N THR A 149 -20.70 9.29 13.87
CA THR A 149 -21.73 8.76 12.96
C THR A 149 -22.55 7.69 13.64
N ASN A 150 -23.86 7.88 13.72
CA ASN A 150 -24.78 6.91 14.30
C ASN A 150 -25.09 5.79 13.30
N LEU A 151 -24.80 4.55 13.69
CA LEU A 151 -24.82 3.38 12.83
C LEU A 151 -25.89 2.37 13.30
N LEU A 152 -26.78 1.98 12.40
CA LEU A 152 -27.65 0.81 12.56
C LEU A 152 -27.03 -0.36 11.80
N ILE A 153 -26.77 -1.47 12.48
CA ILE A 153 -26.24 -2.69 11.87
C ILE A 153 -27.39 -3.65 11.64
N VAL A 154 -27.51 -4.22 10.43
CA VAL A 154 -28.54 -5.17 10.06
C VAL A 154 -27.89 -6.48 9.58
N GLY A 155 -28.28 -7.59 10.19
CA GLY A 155 -27.79 -8.94 9.88
C GLY A 155 -27.19 -9.66 11.08
N ASN A 156 -27.04 -10.98 10.96
CA ASN A 156 -26.60 -11.85 12.04
C ASN A 156 -25.31 -12.64 11.70
N THR A 157 -24.54 -12.12 10.75
CA THR A 157 -23.30 -12.78 10.32
C THR A 157 -22.18 -12.69 11.36
N LYS A 158 -21.13 -13.49 11.16
CA LYS A 158 -19.85 -13.30 11.87
C LYS A 158 -19.28 -11.90 11.64
N ILE A 159 -19.46 -11.34 10.44
CA ILE A 159 -18.99 -9.99 10.09
C ILE A 159 -19.74 -8.93 10.91
N ALA A 160 -21.04 -9.10 11.16
CA ALA A 160 -21.80 -8.20 12.01
C ALA A 160 -21.21 -8.14 13.44
N ARG A 161 -20.81 -9.29 13.98
CA ARG A 161 -20.16 -9.39 15.30
C ARG A 161 -18.79 -8.72 15.31
N GLU A 162 -17.94 -9.03 14.33
CA GLU A 162 -16.63 -8.37 14.18
C GLU A 162 -16.77 -6.85 14.02
N LEU A 163 -17.81 -6.37 13.31
CA LEU A 163 -18.10 -4.95 13.17
C LEU A 163 -18.52 -4.31 14.49
N VAL A 164 -19.33 -5.00 15.30
CA VAL A 164 -19.69 -4.53 16.65
C VAL A 164 -18.46 -4.43 17.53
N ASP A 165 -17.61 -5.46 17.56
CA ASP A 165 -16.38 -5.45 18.36
C ASP A 165 -15.47 -4.28 17.96
N LEU A 166 -15.24 -4.09 16.66
CA LEU A 166 -14.38 -3.03 16.12
C LEU A 166 -14.92 -1.62 16.33
N LEU A 167 -16.25 -1.44 16.32
CA LEU A 167 -16.90 -0.12 16.40
C LEU A 167 -17.53 0.17 17.76
N SER A 168 -17.41 -0.75 18.72
CA SER A 168 -17.93 -0.60 20.08
C SER A 168 -17.35 0.63 20.79
N ASP A 169 -16.06 0.89 20.60
CA ASP A 169 -15.40 2.10 21.09
C ASP A 169 -15.63 3.28 20.13
N SER A 170 -16.65 4.06 20.46
CA SER A 170 -17.00 5.27 19.71
C SER A 170 -15.94 6.37 19.75
N GLN A 171 -15.07 6.39 20.77
CA GLN A 171 -14.05 7.43 20.92
C GLN A 171 -12.90 7.24 19.95
N THR A 172 -12.64 6.00 19.54
CA THR A 172 -11.58 5.66 18.58
C THR A 172 -12.13 5.50 17.16
N SER A 173 -13.29 4.86 17.01
CA SER A 173 -13.89 4.58 15.70
C SER A 173 -14.58 5.79 15.07
N GLY A 174 -15.10 6.72 15.89
CA GLY A 174 -15.98 7.79 15.43
C GLY A 174 -17.38 7.31 14.99
N TYR A 175 -17.72 6.05 15.27
CA TYR A 175 -19.05 5.47 15.05
C TYR A 175 -19.72 5.18 16.38
N ARG A 176 -21.03 5.39 16.46
CA ARG A 176 -21.85 4.97 17.59
C ARG A 176 -22.92 4.03 17.09
N ILE A 177 -22.90 2.80 17.57
CA ILE A 177 -23.90 1.80 17.22
C ILE A 177 -25.20 2.17 17.96
N VAL A 178 -26.22 2.59 17.21
CA VAL A 178 -27.55 2.92 17.76
C VAL A 178 -28.45 1.70 17.90
N GLY A 179 -28.07 0.60 17.26
CA GLY A 179 -28.68 -0.71 17.45
C GLY A 179 -28.22 -1.75 16.45
N VAL A 180 -28.57 -3.00 16.75
CA VAL A 180 -28.31 -4.16 15.89
C VAL A 180 -29.63 -4.86 15.61
N VAL A 181 -29.91 -5.16 14.35
CA VAL A 181 -31.11 -5.87 13.91
C VAL A 181 -30.74 -7.30 13.57
N GLY A 182 -31.35 -8.27 14.27
CA GLY A 182 -31.13 -9.70 14.12
C GLY A 182 -30.83 -10.39 15.45
N ASP A 183 -30.65 -11.71 15.39
CA ASP A 183 -30.44 -12.53 16.58
C ASP A 183 -28.98 -12.57 17.03
N SER A 184 -28.52 -11.48 17.63
CA SER A 184 -27.16 -11.38 18.14
C SER A 184 -27.10 -11.59 19.65
N ALA A 185 -27.24 -12.85 20.10
CA ALA A 185 -27.00 -13.24 21.49
C ALA A 185 -25.63 -12.74 22.01
N HIS A 186 -24.61 -12.79 21.15
CA HIS A 186 -23.28 -12.25 21.42
C HIS A 186 -23.28 -10.76 21.80
N VAL A 187 -24.05 -9.93 21.09
CA VAL A 187 -24.15 -8.48 21.36
C VAL A 187 -24.85 -8.24 22.69
N ARG A 188 -25.89 -9.02 23.02
CA ARG A 188 -26.59 -8.90 24.31
C ARG A 188 -25.68 -9.25 25.49
N GLU A 189 -24.80 -10.24 25.32
CA GLU A 189 -23.88 -10.70 26.36
C GLU A 189 -22.68 -9.75 26.55
N HIS A 190 -22.05 -9.32 25.46
CA HIS A 190 -20.80 -8.55 25.51
C HIS A 190 -21.02 -7.03 25.52
N PHE A 191 -22.14 -6.55 24.99
CA PHE A 191 -22.45 -5.12 24.86
C PHE A 191 -23.91 -4.81 25.25
N PRO A 192 -24.29 -4.98 26.54
CA PRO A 192 -25.66 -4.79 27.01
C PRO A 192 -26.23 -3.38 26.79
N GLN A 193 -25.36 -2.38 26.59
CA GLN A 193 -25.72 -1.00 26.28
C GLN A 193 -26.25 -0.79 24.85
N ILE A 194 -26.05 -1.75 23.94
CA ILE A 194 -26.49 -1.65 22.55
C ILE A 194 -27.85 -2.34 22.42
N PRO A 195 -28.91 -1.63 21.98
CA PRO A 195 -30.21 -2.26 21.81
C PRO A 195 -30.19 -3.23 20.63
N VAL A 196 -30.68 -4.43 20.86
CA VAL A 196 -30.85 -5.47 19.84
C VAL A 196 -32.33 -5.58 19.49
N PHE A 197 -32.67 -5.45 18.22
CA PHE A 197 -34.03 -5.54 17.68
C PHE A 197 -34.23 -6.86 16.94
N ALA A 198 -35.40 -7.45 17.07
CA ALA A 198 -35.70 -8.72 16.40
C ALA A 198 -35.83 -8.53 14.88
N ASP A 199 -36.49 -7.45 14.47
CA ASP A 199 -36.67 -7.10 13.06
C ASP A 199 -36.38 -5.61 12.78
N PHE A 200 -36.29 -5.27 11.50
CA PHE A 200 -36.04 -3.91 11.06
C PHE A 200 -37.22 -2.97 11.36
N ALA A 201 -38.45 -3.48 11.36
CA ALA A 201 -39.65 -2.68 11.60
C ALA A 201 -39.71 -2.20 13.07
N GLU A 202 -39.31 -3.03 14.02
CA GLU A 202 -39.18 -2.76 15.44
C GLU A 202 -38.09 -1.70 15.67
N ALA A 203 -36.94 -1.86 15.00
CA ALA A 203 -35.85 -0.89 15.07
C ALA A 203 -36.32 0.50 14.61
N VAL A 204 -37.01 0.60 13.48
CA VAL A 204 -37.52 1.86 12.93
C VAL A 204 -38.66 2.46 13.77
N LYS A 205 -39.44 1.64 14.48
CA LYS A 205 -40.47 2.14 15.43
C LYS A 205 -39.86 2.74 16.69
N LYS A 206 -38.81 2.11 17.23
CA LYS A 206 -38.17 2.53 18.49
C LYS A 206 -37.13 3.63 18.29
N LEU A 207 -36.44 3.64 17.15
CA LEU A 207 -35.44 4.64 16.81
C LEU A 207 -36.06 5.76 15.98
N ARG A 208 -35.76 7.01 16.33
CA ARG A 208 -36.11 8.13 15.45
C ARG A 208 -35.21 8.08 14.22
N ALA A 209 -35.79 8.23 13.04
CA ALA A 209 -35.02 8.27 11.79
C ALA A 209 -33.90 9.35 11.80
N SER A 210 -34.11 10.45 12.55
CA SER A 210 -33.10 11.50 12.75
C SER A 210 -31.86 11.07 13.50
N ASP A 211 -31.92 9.93 14.20
CA ASP A 211 -30.83 9.40 15.02
C ASP A 211 -30.02 8.35 14.26
N ILE A 212 -30.45 7.95 13.07
CA ILE A 212 -29.73 6.99 12.22
C ILE A 212 -29.03 7.78 11.12
N HIS A 213 -27.69 7.77 11.10
CA HIS A 213 -26.91 8.43 10.06
C HIS A 213 -26.49 7.46 8.94
N SER A 214 -26.32 6.18 9.29
CA SER A 214 -25.96 5.12 8.35
C SER A 214 -26.60 3.80 8.74
N ILE A 215 -26.94 3.00 7.73
CA ILE A 215 -27.32 1.59 7.86
C ILE A 215 -26.23 0.75 7.21
N VAL A 216 -25.75 -0.27 7.91
CA VAL A 216 -24.82 -1.28 7.38
C VAL A 216 -25.52 -2.63 7.39
N GLN A 217 -25.81 -3.16 6.21
CA GLN A 217 -26.41 -4.48 6.04
C GLN A 217 -25.32 -5.50 5.70
N THR A 218 -25.16 -6.52 6.55
CA THR A 218 -24.06 -7.51 6.45
C THR A 218 -24.41 -8.79 5.69
N GLU A 219 -25.67 -8.94 5.29
CA GLU A 219 -26.17 -9.99 4.42
C GLU A 219 -27.54 -9.61 3.88
N PHE A 220 -27.90 -10.12 2.70
CA PHE A 220 -29.28 -10.04 2.23
C PHE A 220 -30.12 -11.13 2.87
N PHE A 221 -31.29 -10.75 3.37
CA PHE A 221 -32.31 -11.72 3.79
C PHE A 221 -32.77 -12.53 2.59
N ALA A 222 -33.14 -13.80 2.81
CA ALA A 222 -33.65 -14.67 1.75
C ALA A 222 -34.90 -14.08 1.06
N ALA A 223 -35.76 -13.43 1.84
CA ALA A 223 -36.89 -12.67 1.32
C ALA A 223 -36.42 -11.30 0.79
N ALA A 224 -36.42 -11.13 -0.54
CA ALA A 224 -36.02 -9.89 -1.20
C ALA A 224 -36.81 -8.66 -0.71
N GLU A 225 -38.07 -8.85 -0.31
CA GLU A 225 -38.92 -7.79 0.20
C GLU A 225 -38.34 -7.10 1.45
N HIS A 226 -37.69 -7.86 2.35
CA HIS A 226 -37.04 -7.27 3.52
C HIS A 226 -35.87 -6.36 3.13
N ASN A 227 -35.05 -6.80 2.17
CA ASN A 227 -33.92 -6.01 1.67
C ASN A 227 -34.39 -4.72 1.01
N ASN A 228 -35.46 -4.82 0.20
CA ASN A 228 -36.06 -3.66 -0.47
C ASN A 228 -36.61 -2.65 0.54
N LYS A 229 -37.29 -3.10 1.60
CA LYS A 229 -37.80 -2.21 2.67
C LYS A 229 -36.68 -1.45 3.38
N ILE A 230 -35.55 -2.10 3.66
CA ILE A 230 -34.39 -1.45 4.29
C ILE A 230 -33.80 -0.39 3.36
N LEU A 231 -33.62 -0.73 2.09
CA LEU A 231 -33.08 0.18 1.08
C LEU A 231 -34.02 1.37 0.84
N GLU A 232 -35.32 1.13 0.69
CA GLU A 232 -36.34 2.15 0.49
C GLU A 232 -36.43 3.10 1.69
N PHE A 233 -36.37 2.57 2.91
CA PHE A 233 -36.31 3.40 4.13
C PHE A 233 -35.08 4.30 4.13
N ALA A 234 -33.91 3.73 3.79
CA ALA A 234 -32.67 4.49 3.72
C ALA A 234 -32.75 5.61 2.68
N GLN A 235 -33.30 5.32 1.49
CA GLN A 235 -33.47 6.30 0.41
C GLN A 235 -34.46 7.41 0.80
N THR A 236 -35.64 7.04 1.31
CA THR A 236 -36.71 7.99 1.68
C THR A 236 -36.31 8.91 2.82
N LYS A 237 -35.46 8.42 3.74
CA LYS A 237 -34.97 9.21 4.88
C LYS A 237 -33.59 9.83 4.64
N HIS A 238 -33.02 9.67 3.44
CA HIS A 238 -31.67 10.13 3.08
C HIS A 238 -30.57 9.65 4.04
N ILE A 239 -30.68 8.39 4.49
CA ILE A 239 -29.71 7.72 5.35
C ILE A 239 -28.70 6.99 4.45
N ALA A 240 -27.41 7.06 4.80
CA ALA A 240 -26.38 6.36 4.04
C ALA A 240 -26.55 4.84 4.18
N TYR A 241 -26.82 4.15 3.06
CA TYR A 241 -26.91 2.69 3.03
C TYR A 241 -25.58 2.08 2.58
N ARG A 242 -25.09 1.08 3.32
CA ARG A 242 -23.87 0.34 3.03
C ARG A 242 -24.16 -1.16 3.10
N PHE A 243 -23.65 -1.91 2.13
CA PHE A 243 -23.81 -3.35 2.08
C PHE A 243 -22.44 -4.03 2.22
N ILE A 244 -22.38 -5.05 3.08
CA ILE A 244 -21.26 -5.97 3.20
C ILE A 244 -21.78 -7.35 2.75
N PRO A 245 -21.39 -7.85 1.58
CA PRO A 245 -21.63 -9.22 1.15
C PRO A 245 -21.06 -10.24 2.14
N GLY A 246 -21.84 -11.30 2.40
CA GLY A 246 -21.47 -12.35 3.35
C GLY A 246 -20.29 -13.23 2.91
N ASN A 247 -19.93 -13.24 1.63
CA ASN A 247 -18.75 -13.97 1.15
C ASN A 247 -17.51 -13.08 1.21
N SER A 248 -16.70 -13.28 2.24
CA SER A 248 -15.45 -12.53 2.46
C SER A 248 -14.42 -12.73 1.34
N GLU A 249 -14.51 -13.81 0.56
CA GLU A 249 -13.62 -14.03 -0.60
C GLU A 249 -13.94 -13.09 -1.78
N LEU A 250 -15.12 -12.49 -1.84
CA LEU A 250 -15.46 -11.46 -2.84
C LEU A 250 -14.74 -10.13 -2.59
N PHE A 251 -14.25 -9.89 -1.36
CA PHE A 251 -13.53 -8.67 -0.95
C PHE A 251 -12.04 -8.69 -1.16
N VAL A 252 -11.59 -9.74 -1.83
CA VAL A 252 -10.20 -10.03 -1.96
C VAL A 252 -9.70 -9.40 -3.26
N GLY A 253 -9.25 -8.14 -3.16
CA GLY A 253 -8.69 -7.36 -4.26
C GLY A 253 -9.46 -6.06 -4.54
N ASN A 254 -9.54 -5.65 -5.82
CA ASN A 254 -10.25 -4.45 -6.23
C ASN A 254 -11.69 -4.79 -6.65
N ILE A 255 -12.67 -4.17 -5.99
CA ILE A 255 -14.08 -4.25 -6.38
C ILE A 255 -14.44 -3.00 -7.18
N GLY A 256 -14.92 -3.20 -8.41
CA GLY A 256 -15.48 -2.16 -9.25
C GLY A 256 -17.00 -2.29 -9.35
N VAL A 257 -17.70 -1.18 -9.49
CA VAL A 257 -19.08 -1.18 -10.01
C VAL A 257 -18.97 -0.83 -11.48
N GLU A 258 -19.33 -1.77 -12.33
CA GLU A 258 -19.34 -1.60 -13.78
C GLU A 258 -20.77 -1.69 -14.29
N LEU A 259 -21.07 -1.05 -15.41
CA LEU A 259 -22.36 -1.19 -16.07
C LEU A 259 -22.19 -2.17 -17.22
N PHE A 260 -22.70 -3.40 -17.06
CA PHE A 260 -22.73 -4.36 -18.15
C PHE A 260 -23.67 -3.84 -19.24
N ARG A 261 -23.11 -3.64 -20.45
CA ARG A 261 -23.78 -3.00 -21.59
C ARG A 261 -24.45 -1.66 -21.24
N SER A 262 -23.87 -0.90 -20.31
CA SER A 262 -24.38 0.41 -19.85
C SER A 262 -25.76 0.37 -19.18
N GLN A 263 -26.28 -0.80 -18.81
CA GLN A 263 -27.65 -0.95 -18.29
C GLN A 263 -27.72 -1.65 -16.94
N ILE A 264 -26.91 -2.69 -16.73
CA ILE A 264 -27.00 -3.53 -15.54
C ILE A 264 -25.80 -3.23 -14.63
N PRO A 265 -25.99 -2.66 -13.44
CA PRO A 265 -24.90 -2.50 -12.49
C PRO A 265 -24.43 -3.88 -12.02
N VAL A 266 -23.17 -4.19 -12.29
CA VAL A 266 -22.49 -5.41 -11.88
C VAL A 266 -21.33 -5.08 -10.96
N ILE A 267 -21.15 -5.91 -9.94
CA ILE A 267 -20.00 -5.84 -9.05
C ILE A 267 -18.90 -6.71 -9.66
N ALA A 268 -17.87 -6.08 -10.24
CA ALA A 268 -16.71 -6.77 -10.78
C ALA A 268 -15.67 -7.01 -9.68
N VAL A 269 -15.28 -8.26 -9.49
CA VAL A 269 -14.26 -8.65 -8.50
C VAL A 269 -12.96 -8.98 -9.22
N HIS A 270 -11.91 -8.20 -8.94
CA HIS A 270 -10.57 -8.46 -9.42
C HIS A 270 -9.66 -8.92 -8.28
N HIS A 271 -9.13 -10.14 -8.38
CA HIS A 271 -8.25 -10.73 -7.35
C HIS A 271 -6.91 -10.01 -7.15
N THR A 272 -6.53 -9.09 -8.04
CA THR A 272 -5.31 -8.30 -7.91
C THR A 272 -5.45 -6.92 -8.55
N ALA A 273 -4.83 -5.91 -7.94
CA ALA A 273 -4.71 -4.56 -8.50
C ALA A 273 -3.75 -4.48 -9.72
N LEU A 274 -3.07 -5.58 -10.07
CA LEU A 274 -2.13 -5.68 -11.20
C LEU A 274 -2.79 -6.11 -12.52
N ILE A 275 -4.09 -5.80 -12.67
CA ILE A 275 -4.84 -5.90 -13.92
C ILE A 275 -4.94 -4.50 -14.55
N GLY A 276 -4.94 -4.41 -15.88
CA GLY A 276 -4.99 -3.14 -16.60
C GLY A 276 -3.78 -2.22 -16.34
N TRP A 277 -4.04 -0.95 -16.03
CA TRP A 277 -3.02 0.09 -15.82
C TRP A 277 -2.07 -0.20 -14.66
N GLY A 278 -2.53 -0.87 -13.59
CA GLY A 278 -1.66 -1.25 -12.47
C GLY A 278 -0.48 -2.10 -12.92
N ARG A 279 -0.69 -2.98 -13.91
CA ARG A 279 0.37 -3.79 -14.52
C ARG A 279 1.42 -2.95 -15.24
N ILE A 280 0.97 -1.93 -15.97
CA ILE A 280 1.86 -1.04 -16.74
C ILE A 280 2.71 -0.23 -15.76
N VAL A 281 2.08 0.38 -14.75
CA VAL A 281 2.79 1.15 -13.73
C VAL A 281 3.78 0.29 -12.95
N LYS A 282 3.38 -0.92 -12.55
CA LYS A 282 4.28 -1.90 -11.93
C LYS A 282 5.49 -2.19 -12.82
N ARG A 283 5.26 -2.45 -14.11
CA ARG A 283 6.32 -2.80 -15.06
C ARG A 283 7.29 -1.64 -15.28
N LEU A 284 6.79 -0.42 -15.43
CA LEU A 284 7.63 0.78 -15.55
C LEU A 284 8.48 0.98 -14.29
N THR A 285 7.86 0.81 -13.12
CA THR A 285 8.55 0.88 -11.82
C THR A 285 9.67 -0.16 -11.75
N ASP A 286 9.41 -1.42 -12.13
CA ASP A 286 10.42 -2.48 -12.15
C ASP A 286 11.57 -2.20 -13.12
N ILE A 287 11.28 -1.66 -14.30
CA ILE A 287 12.32 -1.32 -15.28
C ILE A 287 13.19 -0.17 -14.76
N ILE A 288 12.58 0.93 -14.32
CA ILE A 288 13.30 2.14 -13.88
C ILE A 288 14.19 1.80 -12.69
N PHE A 289 13.61 1.26 -11.61
CA PHE A 289 14.40 0.91 -10.43
C PHE A 289 15.32 -0.28 -10.68
N GLY A 290 14.94 -1.23 -11.54
CA GLY A 290 15.77 -2.37 -11.91
C GLY A 290 17.03 -1.94 -12.65
N ILE A 291 16.93 -1.00 -13.61
CA ILE A 291 18.08 -0.45 -14.34
C ILE A 291 18.99 0.35 -13.39
N ILE A 292 18.42 1.21 -12.53
CA ILE A 292 19.18 1.99 -11.56
C ILE A 292 19.97 1.06 -10.62
N LEU A 293 19.29 0.08 -10.02
CA LEU A 293 19.94 -0.89 -9.13
C LEU A 293 20.99 -1.70 -9.87
N LEU A 294 20.69 -2.19 -11.07
CA LEU A 294 21.63 -2.95 -11.88
C LEU A 294 22.89 -2.12 -12.17
N ALA A 295 22.75 -0.87 -12.59
CA ALA A 295 23.89 0.03 -12.86
C ALA A 295 24.76 0.27 -11.62
N VAL A 296 24.13 0.51 -10.47
CA VAL A 296 24.84 0.72 -9.18
C VAL A 296 25.55 -0.54 -8.70
N THR A 297 24.91 -1.72 -8.87
CA THR A 297 25.48 -2.99 -8.39
C THR A 297 26.44 -3.64 -9.38
N LEU A 298 26.45 -3.22 -10.65
CA LEU A 298 27.29 -3.79 -11.70
C LEU A 298 28.78 -3.87 -11.34
N PRO A 299 29.45 -2.83 -10.82
CA PRO A 299 30.86 -2.93 -10.45
C PRO A 299 31.11 -4.01 -9.37
N PHE A 300 30.22 -4.10 -8.37
CA PHE A 300 30.29 -5.14 -7.33
C PHE A 300 30.07 -6.54 -7.91
N MET A 301 29.14 -6.68 -8.86
CA MET A 301 28.89 -7.95 -9.54
C MET A 301 30.11 -8.45 -10.32
N VAL A 302 30.87 -7.54 -10.96
CA VAL A 302 32.12 -7.89 -11.65
C VAL A 302 33.17 -8.37 -10.65
N ILE A 303 33.34 -7.69 -9.51
CA ILE A 303 34.26 -8.12 -8.45
C ILE A 303 33.88 -9.51 -7.93
N ILE A 304 32.59 -9.74 -7.65
CA ILE A 304 32.10 -11.05 -7.20
C ILE A 304 32.36 -12.13 -8.25
N ALA A 305 32.14 -11.83 -9.54
CA ALA A 305 32.40 -12.75 -10.64
C ALA A 305 33.87 -13.18 -10.71
N VAL A 306 34.79 -12.22 -10.54
CA VAL A 306 36.24 -12.48 -10.48
C VAL A 306 36.59 -13.34 -9.27
N LEU A 307 36.07 -13.01 -8.07
CA LEU A 307 36.32 -13.79 -6.86
C LEU A 307 35.83 -15.24 -7.00
N ILE A 308 34.65 -15.47 -7.58
CA ILE A 308 34.15 -16.82 -7.86
C ILE A 308 35.13 -17.58 -8.76
N LYS A 309 35.70 -16.93 -9.78
CA LYS A 309 36.67 -17.56 -10.70
C LYS A 309 38.04 -17.80 -10.07
N ILE A 310 38.47 -16.96 -9.13
CA ILE A 310 39.72 -17.15 -8.38
C ILE A 310 39.59 -18.35 -7.42
N PHE A 311 38.48 -18.46 -6.68
CA PHE A 311 38.29 -19.53 -5.70
C PHE A 311 37.77 -20.84 -6.30
N ASP A 312 37.11 -20.80 -7.47
CA ASP A 312 36.55 -21.96 -8.17
C ASP A 312 36.57 -21.71 -9.69
N PHE A 313 37.71 -22.00 -10.31
CA PHE A 313 37.97 -21.71 -11.72
C PHE A 313 37.08 -22.51 -12.69
N SER A 314 36.77 -23.77 -12.34
CA SER A 314 36.34 -24.83 -13.27
C SER A 314 34.86 -24.79 -13.68
N GLY A 315 34.12 -23.73 -13.40
CA GLY A 315 32.76 -23.60 -13.93
C GLY A 315 32.21 -22.18 -14.04
N PRO A 316 30.92 -22.04 -14.40
CA PRO A 316 30.31 -20.74 -14.70
C PRO A 316 30.14 -19.88 -13.46
N VAL A 317 30.21 -18.56 -13.64
CA VAL A 317 29.95 -17.59 -12.57
C VAL A 317 28.48 -17.60 -12.16
N LEU A 318 27.58 -17.76 -13.13
CA LEU A 318 26.14 -17.74 -12.93
C LEU A 318 25.56 -19.14 -12.87
N TYR A 319 24.76 -19.38 -11.84
CA TYR A 319 23.84 -20.50 -11.72
C TYR A 319 22.47 -20.13 -12.29
N LYS A 320 21.84 -21.07 -13.00
CA LYS A 320 20.54 -20.91 -13.65
C LYS A 320 19.53 -21.84 -12.98
N ASP A 321 18.48 -21.27 -12.40
CA ASP A 321 17.44 -22.01 -11.68
C ASP A 321 16.08 -21.83 -12.38
N ARG A 322 15.35 -22.92 -12.66
CA ARG A 322 14.04 -22.84 -13.33
C ARG A 322 12.95 -22.72 -12.27
N ARG A 323 12.20 -21.64 -12.30
CA ARG A 323 11.14 -21.35 -11.31
C ARG A 323 9.85 -20.92 -11.99
N LEU A 324 8.73 -21.15 -11.32
CA LEU A 324 7.45 -20.62 -11.75
C LEU A 324 7.38 -19.11 -11.49
N THR A 325 6.86 -18.40 -12.47
CA THR A 325 6.48 -16.98 -12.40
C THR A 325 5.01 -16.86 -12.80
N ARG A 326 4.63 -15.68 -13.25
CA ARG A 326 3.26 -15.33 -13.60
C ARG A 326 2.58 -16.35 -14.51
N PHE A 327 1.33 -16.68 -14.20
CA PHE A 327 0.45 -17.63 -14.90
C PHE A 327 1.06 -19.02 -15.09
N GLY A 328 1.95 -19.42 -14.16
CA GLY A 328 2.63 -20.71 -14.25
C GLY A 328 3.70 -20.78 -15.33
N HIS A 329 4.09 -19.65 -15.96
CA HIS A 329 5.21 -19.65 -16.88
C HIS A 329 6.52 -19.95 -16.14
N THR A 330 7.38 -20.75 -16.75
CA THR A 330 8.70 -21.06 -16.21
C THR A 330 9.71 -20.01 -16.66
N ALA A 331 10.38 -19.37 -15.71
CA ALA A 331 11.47 -18.43 -15.94
C ALA A 331 12.81 -19.01 -15.44
N THR A 332 13.89 -18.69 -16.15
CA THR A 332 15.26 -19.03 -15.72
C THR A 332 15.82 -17.89 -14.87
N ILE A 333 15.94 -18.13 -13.57
CA ILE A 333 16.44 -17.16 -12.59
C ILE A 333 17.95 -17.24 -12.52
N TYR A 334 18.63 -16.09 -12.62
CA TYR A 334 20.08 -15.99 -12.52
C TYR A 334 20.52 -15.74 -11.09
N LYS A 335 21.49 -16.50 -10.60
CA LYS A 335 22.17 -16.28 -9.32
C LYS A 335 23.67 -16.42 -9.48
N PHE A 336 24.46 -15.86 -8.58
CA PHE A 336 25.86 -16.25 -8.50
C PHE A 336 25.98 -17.68 -7.98
N ARG A 337 26.93 -18.42 -8.54
CA ARG A 337 27.22 -19.78 -8.09
C ARG A 337 27.86 -19.73 -6.70
N THR A 338 27.18 -20.30 -5.72
CA THR A 338 27.67 -20.42 -4.33
C THR A 338 28.22 -21.81 -4.01
N ILE A 339 27.71 -22.85 -4.68
CA ILE A 339 28.16 -24.25 -4.55
C ILE A 339 29.39 -24.50 -5.43
N LYS A 340 30.38 -25.24 -4.92
CA LYS A 340 31.56 -25.64 -5.69
C LYS A 340 31.17 -26.43 -6.93
N GLN A 341 31.86 -26.22 -8.06
CA GLN A 341 31.54 -26.89 -9.32
C GLN A 341 31.53 -28.42 -9.20
N ALA A 342 32.49 -28.97 -8.44
CA ALA A 342 32.60 -30.42 -8.21
C ALA A 342 31.33 -31.05 -7.62
N TYR A 343 30.55 -30.26 -6.87
CA TYR A 343 29.31 -30.68 -6.22
C TYR A 343 28.06 -30.01 -6.80
N SER A 344 28.19 -29.37 -7.98
CA SER A 344 27.06 -28.80 -8.71
C SER A 344 26.19 -29.92 -9.31
N GLY A 345 24.87 -29.68 -9.38
CA GLY A 345 23.88 -30.66 -9.83
C GLY A 345 22.68 -30.72 -8.89
N SER A 346 22.02 -31.88 -8.85
CA SER A 346 20.97 -32.13 -7.85
C SER A 346 21.57 -32.13 -6.44
N PRO A 347 20.84 -31.66 -5.41
CA PRO A 347 21.35 -31.69 -4.06
C PRO A 347 21.83 -33.09 -3.62
N GLU A 348 21.09 -34.12 -4.02
CA GLU A 348 21.36 -35.53 -3.76
C GLU A 348 22.71 -36.00 -4.33
N GLU A 349 22.98 -35.69 -5.61
CA GLU A 349 24.27 -36.00 -6.23
C GLU A 349 25.42 -35.25 -5.57
N GLY A 350 25.21 -33.98 -5.23
CA GLY A 350 26.22 -33.16 -4.56
C GLY A 350 26.65 -33.75 -3.22
N PHE A 351 25.70 -34.20 -2.39
CA PHE A 351 25.99 -34.85 -1.11
C PHE A 351 26.61 -36.24 -1.25
N ARG A 352 26.19 -37.02 -2.27
CA ARG A 352 26.82 -38.32 -2.58
C ARG A 352 28.27 -38.16 -3.03
N LYS A 353 28.56 -37.20 -3.93
CA LYS A 353 29.93 -36.88 -4.38
C LYS A 353 30.82 -36.38 -3.25
N LEU A 354 30.23 -35.81 -2.21
CA LEU A 354 30.93 -35.39 -0.99
C LEU A 354 31.18 -36.55 -0.01
N GLY A 355 30.60 -37.74 -0.24
CA GLY A 355 30.65 -38.85 0.72
C GLY A 355 29.86 -38.59 2.00
N ARG A 356 28.77 -37.81 1.90
CA ARG A 356 27.89 -37.43 3.02
C ARG A 356 26.39 -37.60 2.68
N PRO A 357 25.93 -38.77 2.19
CA PRO A 357 24.54 -38.98 1.78
C PRO A 357 23.52 -38.80 2.93
N GLU A 358 23.92 -38.95 4.18
CA GLU A 358 23.09 -38.75 5.37
C GLU A 358 22.48 -37.35 5.46
N LEU A 359 23.21 -36.34 4.95
CA LEU A 359 22.79 -34.93 4.94
C LEU A 359 21.61 -34.65 3.99
N ILE A 360 21.31 -35.56 3.04
CA ILE A 360 20.19 -35.39 2.10
C ILE A 360 18.86 -35.31 2.86
N SER A 361 18.68 -36.20 3.84
CA SER A 361 17.45 -36.29 4.61
C SER A 361 17.20 -35.02 5.45
N GLU A 362 18.25 -34.50 6.09
CA GLU A 362 18.19 -33.27 6.87
C GLU A 362 17.96 -32.05 5.96
N TYR A 363 18.68 -31.97 4.83
CA TYR A 363 18.55 -30.87 3.86
C TYR A 363 17.11 -30.71 3.37
N ARG A 364 16.45 -31.82 2.99
CA ARG A 364 15.05 -31.81 2.54
C ARG A 364 14.10 -31.45 3.69
N ARG A 365 14.31 -32.00 4.89
CA ARG A 365 13.49 -31.70 6.08
C ARG A 365 13.49 -30.21 6.45
N ARG A 366 14.61 -29.51 6.23
CA ARG A 366 14.76 -28.08 6.54
C ARG A 366 14.31 -27.14 5.41
N GLY A 367 13.71 -27.67 4.35
CA GLY A 367 13.22 -26.88 3.22
C GLY A 367 14.34 -26.44 2.27
N ASP A 368 15.15 -27.41 1.86
CA ASP A 368 16.26 -27.28 0.92
C ASP A 368 17.38 -26.35 1.38
N TRP A 369 17.83 -26.54 2.63
CA TRP A 369 18.94 -25.77 3.18
C TRP A 369 19.61 -26.42 4.41
N LEU A 370 20.93 -26.21 4.59
CA LEU A 370 21.71 -26.55 5.78
C LEU A 370 22.55 -25.35 6.27
N PRO A 371 22.67 -25.12 7.60
CA PRO A 371 23.49 -24.05 8.18
C PRO A 371 24.95 -24.08 7.73
N ASP A 372 25.57 -25.26 7.81
CA ASP A 372 26.96 -25.47 7.44
C ASP A 372 27.06 -26.35 6.20
N ASP A 373 26.35 -25.97 5.14
CA ASP A 373 26.38 -26.74 3.90
C ASP A 373 27.83 -26.87 3.38
N PRO A 374 28.41 -28.08 3.41
CA PRO A 374 29.81 -28.31 3.07
C PRO A 374 30.10 -28.15 1.57
N ARG A 375 29.04 -28.05 0.75
CA ARG A 375 29.16 -27.89 -0.71
C ARG A 375 29.47 -26.44 -1.10
N PHE A 376 29.27 -25.46 -0.22
CA PHE A 376 29.59 -24.07 -0.51
C PHE A 376 31.09 -23.86 -0.77
N SER A 377 31.42 -22.98 -1.71
CA SER A 377 32.78 -22.45 -1.86
C SER A 377 33.09 -21.45 -0.73
N ARG A 378 34.38 -21.11 -0.54
CA ARG A 378 34.81 -20.16 0.50
C ARG A 378 34.07 -18.83 0.37
N ILE A 379 34.02 -18.27 -0.84
CA ILE A 379 33.25 -17.06 -1.14
C ILE A 379 31.74 -17.32 -1.22
N GLY A 380 31.32 -18.50 -1.69
CA GLY A 380 29.92 -18.85 -1.86
C GLY A 380 29.13 -18.86 -0.55
N ARG A 381 29.76 -19.26 0.56
CA ARG A 381 29.14 -19.17 1.89
C ARG A 381 28.85 -17.73 2.28
N PHE A 382 29.78 -16.81 2.04
CA PHE A 382 29.59 -15.38 2.29
C PHE A 382 28.49 -14.78 1.41
N LEU A 383 28.50 -15.09 0.10
CA LEU A 383 27.48 -14.61 -0.84
C LEU A 383 26.07 -15.07 -0.44
N TRP A 384 25.93 -16.32 -0.01
CA TRP A 384 24.66 -16.89 0.44
C TRP A 384 24.14 -16.22 1.72
N HIS A 385 25.00 -15.99 2.72
CA HIS A 385 24.61 -15.31 3.98
C HIS A 385 24.19 -13.86 3.74
N SER A 386 25.02 -13.11 3.00
CA SER A 386 24.79 -11.71 2.66
C SER A 386 23.66 -11.49 1.62
N SER A 387 23.19 -12.57 0.98
CA SER A 387 22.20 -12.52 -0.10
C SER A 387 22.69 -11.77 -1.35
N LEU A 388 24.00 -11.58 -1.48
CA LEU A 388 24.62 -10.99 -2.68
C LEU A 388 24.60 -11.95 -3.87
N ASP A 389 24.35 -13.24 -3.63
CA ASP A 389 24.18 -14.23 -4.69
C ASP A 389 22.95 -13.96 -5.57
N GLU A 390 21.99 -13.16 -5.09
CA GLU A 390 20.75 -12.83 -5.80
C GLU A 390 20.85 -11.59 -6.70
N LEU A 391 21.96 -10.84 -6.68
CA LEU A 391 22.14 -9.64 -7.52
C LEU A 391 21.90 -9.88 -9.03
N PRO A 392 22.33 -11.01 -9.64
CA PRO A 392 22.06 -11.28 -11.05
C PRO A 392 20.56 -11.36 -11.41
N GLN A 393 19.66 -11.54 -10.42
CA GLN A 393 18.21 -11.52 -10.65
C GLN A 393 17.71 -10.15 -11.13
N LEU A 394 18.47 -9.06 -10.92
CA LEU A 394 18.15 -7.74 -11.49
C LEU A 394 18.07 -7.79 -13.03
N ILE A 395 18.83 -8.67 -13.67
CA ILE A 395 18.73 -8.92 -15.12
C ILE A 395 17.35 -9.52 -15.46
N ASN A 396 16.86 -10.46 -14.65
CA ASN A 396 15.52 -11.04 -14.83
C ASN A 396 14.42 -9.99 -14.65
N VAL A 397 14.61 -9.03 -13.75
CA VAL A 397 13.68 -7.92 -13.56
C VAL A 397 13.65 -7.03 -14.79
N VAL A 398 14.79 -6.58 -15.30
CA VAL A 398 14.85 -5.71 -16.49
C VAL A 398 14.30 -6.45 -17.72
N LYS A 399 14.62 -7.73 -17.90
CA LYS A 399 14.07 -8.58 -18.97
C LYS A 399 12.55 -8.81 -18.85
N GLY A 400 12.04 -8.79 -17.62
CA GLY A 400 10.62 -8.98 -17.33
C GLY A 400 10.21 -10.41 -16.98
N ASP A 401 11.17 -11.28 -16.66
CA ASP A 401 10.91 -12.62 -16.13
C ASP A 401 10.44 -12.53 -14.65
N MET A 402 10.95 -11.53 -13.93
CA MET A 402 10.65 -11.25 -12.52
C MET A 402 10.26 -9.77 -12.31
N SER A 403 9.85 -9.47 -11.09
CA SER A 403 9.60 -8.14 -10.54
C SER A 403 10.60 -7.85 -9.42
N LEU A 404 10.86 -6.58 -9.09
CA LEU A 404 11.65 -6.25 -7.90
C LEU A 404 10.94 -6.73 -6.63
N VAL A 405 9.63 -6.46 -6.55
CA VAL A 405 8.76 -6.82 -5.43
C VAL A 405 7.67 -7.78 -5.90
N GLY A 406 7.50 -8.89 -5.19
CA GLY A 406 6.54 -9.93 -5.54
C GLY A 406 6.62 -11.14 -4.61
N PRO A 407 5.69 -12.10 -4.74
CA PRO A 407 5.82 -13.40 -4.10
C PRO A 407 7.12 -14.08 -4.52
N ARG A 408 7.72 -14.88 -3.63
CA ARG A 408 8.97 -15.58 -3.95
C ARG A 408 8.78 -16.50 -5.16
N ALA A 409 9.79 -16.57 -6.04
CA ALA A 409 9.84 -17.58 -7.10
C ALA A 409 10.00 -18.98 -6.48
N LEU A 410 9.03 -19.86 -6.72
CA LEU A 410 8.97 -21.20 -6.13
C LEU A 410 9.24 -22.27 -7.18
N HIS A 411 9.68 -23.44 -6.72
CA HIS A 411 9.76 -24.63 -7.56
C HIS A 411 8.34 -25.12 -7.89
N PRO A 412 8.10 -25.71 -9.08
CA PRO A 412 6.82 -26.36 -9.38
C PRO A 412 6.32 -27.28 -8.25
N ASP A 413 7.19 -28.16 -7.77
CA ASP A 413 6.86 -29.15 -6.73
C ASP A 413 6.46 -28.54 -5.37
N GLU A 414 6.90 -27.31 -5.08
CA GLU A 414 6.54 -26.59 -3.84
C GLU A 414 5.12 -26.01 -3.92
N LEU A 415 4.64 -25.68 -5.12
CA LEU A 415 3.36 -25.01 -5.36
C LEU A 415 2.21 -25.99 -5.61
N ASP A 416 2.51 -27.20 -6.11
CA ASP A 416 1.48 -28.22 -6.40
C ASP A 416 0.70 -28.66 -5.16
N LYS A 417 1.25 -28.43 -3.96
CA LYS A 417 0.61 -28.75 -2.67
C LYS A 417 -0.22 -27.60 -2.08
N TYR A 418 -0.42 -26.50 -2.82
CA TYR A 418 -1.08 -25.30 -2.31
C TYR A 418 -2.31 -24.91 -3.15
N ASP A 419 -3.51 -25.04 -2.57
CA ASP A 419 -4.80 -24.83 -3.26
C ASP A 419 -4.96 -23.43 -3.87
N LYS A 420 -4.32 -22.41 -3.29
CA LYS A 420 -4.39 -21.01 -3.78
C LYS A 420 -3.18 -20.63 -4.65
N ARG A 421 -2.53 -21.62 -5.29
CA ARG A 421 -1.37 -21.45 -6.19
C ARG A 421 -1.63 -20.40 -7.27
N ASP A 422 -2.78 -20.47 -7.96
CA ASP A 422 -3.04 -19.62 -9.12
C ASP A 422 -3.17 -18.14 -8.77
N LEU A 423 -3.66 -17.84 -7.56
CA LEU A 423 -3.69 -16.48 -7.04
C LEU A 423 -2.29 -15.92 -6.83
N ILE A 424 -1.37 -16.72 -6.27
CA ILE A 424 0.03 -16.30 -6.10
C ILE A 424 0.70 -16.08 -7.47
N LEU A 425 0.41 -16.96 -8.43
CA LEU A 425 0.94 -16.88 -9.79
C LEU A 425 0.20 -15.85 -10.65
N ALA A 426 -0.79 -15.11 -10.15
CA ALA A 426 -1.44 -14.04 -10.92
C ALA A 426 -0.48 -12.88 -11.26
N VAL A 427 0.61 -12.76 -10.50
CA VAL A 427 1.64 -11.71 -10.62
C VAL A 427 3.02 -12.32 -10.86
N LYS A 428 3.98 -11.50 -11.32
CA LYS A 428 5.37 -11.96 -11.45
C LYS A 428 5.98 -12.19 -10.07
N SER A 429 6.83 -13.21 -9.97
CA SER A 429 7.62 -13.43 -8.77
C SER A 429 8.60 -12.27 -8.52
N GLY A 430 8.91 -12.03 -7.26
CA GLY A 430 9.76 -10.94 -6.80
C GLY A 430 11.16 -11.41 -6.41
N ILE A 431 12.17 -10.55 -6.61
CA ILE A 431 13.45 -10.68 -5.90
C ILE A 431 13.19 -10.59 -4.40
N THR A 432 12.42 -9.57 -4.01
CA THR A 432 11.94 -9.39 -2.64
C THR A 432 10.42 -9.40 -2.52
N GLY A 433 9.89 -9.52 -1.30
CA GLY A 433 8.46 -9.64 -1.07
C GLY A 433 8.06 -9.46 0.39
N LEU A 434 6.76 -9.33 0.64
CA LEU A 434 6.22 -9.05 1.97
C LEU A 434 6.58 -10.15 2.98
N ALA A 435 6.45 -11.42 2.60
CA ALA A 435 6.89 -12.55 3.42
C ALA A 435 8.39 -12.48 3.75
N GLN A 436 9.19 -11.96 2.81
CA GLN A 436 10.64 -11.86 3.01
C GLN A 436 11.09 -10.74 3.94
N VAL A 437 10.28 -9.70 4.15
CA VAL A 437 10.60 -8.61 5.09
C VAL A 437 9.93 -8.79 6.45
N SER A 438 8.98 -9.71 6.56
CA SER A 438 8.20 -9.93 7.78
C SER A 438 8.70 -11.08 8.66
N GLY A 439 9.60 -11.94 8.16
CA GLY A 439 10.17 -13.04 8.95
C GLY A 439 10.92 -14.11 8.15
N ARG A 440 10.70 -14.19 6.82
CA ARG A 440 11.29 -15.21 5.92
C ARG A 440 11.07 -16.63 6.45
N ARG A 441 12.09 -17.17 7.12
CA ARG A 441 12.18 -18.56 7.58
C ARG A 441 11.76 -18.72 9.06
N GLN A 442 11.63 -17.62 9.79
CA GLN A 442 11.15 -17.63 11.18
C GLN A 442 9.62 -17.83 11.27
N ILE A 443 8.91 -17.64 10.16
CA ILE A 443 7.46 -17.85 10.05
C ILE A 443 7.16 -19.14 9.28
N SER A 444 6.03 -19.75 9.60
CA SER A 444 5.59 -21.02 9.00
C SER A 444 5.39 -20.89 7.48
N PHE A 445 5.33 -22.03 6.78
CA PHE A 445 5.04 -22.01 5.34
C PHE A 445 3.67 -21.38 5.06
N ALA A 446 2.64 -21.74 5.84
CA ALA A 446 1.30 -21.20 5.69
C ALA A 446 1.24 -19.67 5.89
N GLU A 447 1.94 -19.14 6.89
CA GLU A 447 2.02 -17.69 7.12
C GLU A 447 2.71 -16.96 5.98
N ARG A 448 3.79 -17.52 5.42
CA ARG A 448 4.43 -16.97 4.21
C ARG A 448 3.46 -16.90 3.04
N ARG A 449 2.70 -17.98 2.79
CA ARG A 449 1.70 -18.01 1.72
C ARG A 449 0.61 -16.97 1.95
N LYS A 450 0.16 -16.78 3.20
CA LYS A 450 -0.82 -15.75 3.57
C LYS A 450 -0.30 -14.33 3.29
N LEU A 451 0.96 -14.05 3.58
CA LEU A 451 1.58 -12.76 3.28
C LEU A 451 1.79 -12.54 1.77
N ASP A 452 2.18 -13.57 1.03
CA ASP A 452 2.30 -13.50 -0.43
C ASP A 452 0.93 -13.23 -1.08
N LEU A 453 -0.11 -13.92 -0.61
CA LEU A 453 -1.48 -13.74 -1.06
C LEU A 453 -1.99 -12.32 -0.73
N TYR A 454 -1.75 -11.83 0.50
CA TYR A 454 -2.08 -10.46 0.89
C TYR A 454 -1.42 -9.43 -0.03
N TYR A 455 -0.15 -9.63 -0.39
CA TYR A 455 0.56 -8.74 -1.31
C TYR A 455 -0.09 -8.71 -2.70
N VAL A 456 -0.45 -9.87 -3.27
CA VAL A 456 -1.11 -9.94 -4.59
C VAL A 456 -2.42 -9.15 -4.60
N GLN A 457 -3.19 -9.26 -3.52
CA GLN A 457 -4.52 -8.69 -3.40
C GLN A 457 -4.47 -7.19 -3.11
N ASN A 458 -3.51 -6.74 -2.32
CA ASN A 458 -3.40 -5.37 -1.84
C ASN A 458 -2.23 -4.61 -2.48
N TRP A 459 -1.82 -5.03 -3.68
CA TRP A 459 -0.70 -4.40 -4.36
C TRP A 459 -0.94 -2.88 -4.52
N SER A 460 0.07 -2.11 -4.16
CA SER A 460 0.16 -0.69 -4.45
C SER A 460 1.63 -0.30 -4.57
N ILE A 461 1.91 0.79 -5.29
CA ILE A 461 3.28 1.33 -5.42
C ILE A 461 3.88 1.63 -4.04
N TRP A 462 3.05 2.09 -3.09
CA TRP A 462 3.46 2.35 -1.72
C TRP A 462 3.85 1.09 -0.97
N LEU A 463 3.14 -0.02 -1.19
CA LEU A 463 3.49 -1.31 -0.62
C LEU A 463 4.84 -1.79 -1.18
N ASP A 464 5.07 -1.65 -2.49
CA ASP A 464 6.37 -1.97 -3.11
C ASP A 464 7.51 -1.16 -2.48
N LEU A 465 7.34 0.17 -2.38
CA LEU A 465 8.36 1.05 -1.79
C LEU A 465 8.64 0.70 -0.32
N THR A 466 7.58 0.41 0.45
CA THR A 466 7.71 0.00 1.85
C THR A 466 8.48 -1.31 1.96
N ILE A 467 8.21 -2.28 1.10
CA ILE A 467 8.93 -3.55 1.08
C ILE A 467 10.39 -3.31 0.70
N LEU A 468 10.69 -2.52 -0.33
CA LEU A 468 12.06 -2.19 -0.73
C LEU A 468 12.87 -1.55 0.41
N ILE A 469 12.31 -0.56 1.10
CA ILE A 469 12.97 0.09 2.26
C ILE A 469 13.22 -0.91 3.39
N LYS A 470 12.21 -1.75 3.71
CA LYS A 470 12.38 -2.81 4.71
C LYS A 470 13.45 -3.83 4.29
N THR A 471 13.54 -4.16 3.00
CA THR A 471 14.55 -5.07 2.48
C THR A 471 15.96 -4.52 2.71
N ILE A 472 16.18 -3.23 2.45
CA ILE A 472 17.47 -2.57 2.73
C ILE A 472 17.85 -2.74 4.21
N ARG A 473 16.92 -2.48 5.14
CA ARG A 473 17.14 -2.65 6.59
C ARG A 473 17.45 -4.10 6.98
N VAL A 474 16.77 -5.08 6.38
CA VAL A 474 17.00 -6.51 6.64
C VAL A 474 18.37 -6.96 6.13
N VAL A 475 18.79 -6.48 4.95
CA VAL A 475 20.11 -6.80 4.38
C VAL A 475 21.23 -6.21 5.24
N PHE A 476 21.13 -4.93 5.64
CA PHE A 476 22.14 -4.31 6.51
C PHE A 476 22.24 -4.97 7.89
N ARG A 477 21.12 -5.40 8.49
CA ARG A 477 21.16 -6.12 9.77
C ARG A 477 21.94 -7.43 9.68
N LYS A 478 21.84 -8.16 8.58
CA LYS A 478 22.63 -9.39 8.38
C LYS A 478 24.12 -9.13 8.30
N ILE A 479 24.52 -8.07 7.59
CA ILE A 479 25.93 -7.69 7.43
C ILE A 479 26.54 -7.35 8.80
N GLY A 480 25.75 -6.77 9.73
CA GLY A 480 26.19 -6.44 11.09
C GLY A 480 26.11 -7.57 12.12
N THR A 481 25.48 -8.71 11.82
CA THR A 481 25.42 -9.90 12.71
C THR A 481 26.25 -11.07 12.19
N SER A 482 27.20 -10.80 11.29
CA SER A 482 28.11 -11.80 10.72
C SER A 482 29.38 -11.92 11.54
#